data_AF-A0A8J3DAM2-F1
#
_entry.id   AF-A0A8J3DAM2-F1
#
_cell.length_a   1.000
_cell.length_b   1.000
_cell.length_c   1.000
_cell.angle_alpha   90.00
_cell.angle_beta   90.00
_cell.angle_gamma   90.00
#
_symmetry.space_group_name_H-M   'P 1'
#
loop_
_entity.id
_entity.type
_entity.pdbx_description
1 polymer ?
#
loop_
_entity_poly.entity_id
_entity_poly.type
_entity_poly.pdbx_seq_one_letter_code
_entity_poly.pdbx_strand_id
1 'polypeptide(L)'
;MNTNPAFFKSKGGGQYFKREGERVKIVCLYEFNPSVERTTYDDKLLSALECTPCDEASFNDAQEQVIRILQLGEAGWAAQRA
;
A
#
# COMPACT_ATOMS: atom_id res chain seq x y z
N MET A 1 -24.73 -8.95 6.71
CA MET A 1 -23.65 -8.01 7.07
C MET A 1 -22.36 -8.57 6.50
N ASN A 2 -21.79 -7.93 5.48
CA ASN A 2 -20.57 -8.43 4.82
C ASN A 2 -19.37 -8.01 5.69
N THR A 3 -18.94 -8.88 6.60
CA THR A 3 -17.88 -8.66 7.59
C THR A 3 -16.48 -8.83 6.99
N ASN A 4 -16.27 -8.39 5.75
CA ASN A 4 -14.93 -8.40 5.19
C ASN A 4 -14.18 -7.17 5.73
N PRO A 5 -13.00 -7.35 6.36
CA PRO A 5 -12.18 -6.23 6.80
C PRO A 5 -11.96 -5.25 5.65
N ALA A 6 -12.03 -3.95 5.92
CA ALA A 6 -11.75 -2.94 4.90
C ALA A 6 -10.25 -2.79 4.63
N PHE A 7 -9.40 -3.24 5.57
CA PHE A 7 -7.95 -3.03 5.54
C PHE A 7 -7.20 -4.35 5.74
N PHE A 8 -6.13 -4.53 4.98
CA PHE A 8 -5.28 -5.71 5.02
C PHE A 8 -3.81 -5.34 4.87
N LYS A 9 -2.93 -6.23 5.31
CA LYS A 9 -1.48 -6.18 5.06
C LYS A 9 -0.97 -7.53 4.58
N SER A 10 0.02 -7.53 3.68
CA SER A 10 0.69 -8.77 3.25
C SER A 10 1.46 -9.38 4.43
N LYS A 11 1.48 -10.72 4.52
CA LYS A 11 2.25 -11.43 5.54
C LYS A 11 3.77 -11.26 5.38
N GLY A 12 4.24 -11.11 4.13
CA GLY A 12 5.63 -10.76 3.83
C GLY A 12 6.04 -9.35 4.30
N GLY A 13 5.08 -8.55 4.77
CA GLY A 13 5.30 -7.14 5.09
C GLY A 13 5.41 -6.28 3.83
N GLY A 14 5.49 -4.97 4.03
CA GLY A 14 5.77 -4.02 2.96
C GLY A 14 4.61 -3.71 2.02
N GLN A 15 3.45 -4.36 2.12
CA GLN A 15 2.26 -3.98 1.36
C GLN A 15 1.00 -3.89 2.22
N TYR A 16 0.24 -2.83 2.00
CA TYR A 16 -1.02 -2.54 2.69
C TYR A 16 -2.13 -2.32 1.66
N PHE A 17 -3.33 -2.76 1.99
CA PHE A 17 -4.48 -2.79 1.09
C PHE A 17 -5.69 -2.18 1.79
N LYS A 18 -6.41 -1.31 1.09
CA LYS A 18 -7.71 -0.79 1.53
C LYS A 18 -8.74 -1.08 0.45
N ARG A 19 -9.80 -1.80 0.80
CA ARG A 19 -10.94 -2.05 -0.08
C ARG A 19 -11.88 -0.84 -0.08
N GLU A 20 -12.15 -0.31 -1.26
CA GLU A 20 -13.05 0.81 -1.52
C GLU A 20 -14.11 0.36 -2.54
N GLY A 21 -15.11 -0.40 -2.07
CA GLY A 21 -16.13 -1.01 -2.93
C GLY A 21 -15.54 -2.08 -3.86
N GLU A 22 -15.54 -1.79 -5.16
CA GLU A 22 -14.96 -2.62 -6.24
C GLU A 22 -13.49 -2.29 -6.53
N ARG A 23 -12.90 -1.33 -5.81
CA ARG A 23 -11.50 -0.94 -5.97
C ARG A 23 -10.69 -1.32 -4.74
N VAL A 24 -9.39 -1.48 -4.95
CA VAL A 24 -8.41 -1.63 -3.90
C VAL A 24 -7.34 -0.56 -4.07
N LYS A 25 -7.05 0.14 -2.97
CA LYS A 25 -5.87 0.97 -2.84
C LYS A 25 -4.74 0.13 -2.27
N ILE A 26 -3.60 0.16 -2.93
CA ILE A 26 -2.40 -0.59 -2.55
C ILE A 26 -1.32 0.41 -2.17
N VAL A 27 -0.69 0.19 -1.03
CA VAL A 27 0.46 0.96 -0.55
C VAL A 27 1.63 0.00 -0.45
N CYS A 28 2.69 0.27 -1.22
CA CYS A 28 3.89 -0.54 -1.28
C CYS A 28 5.06 0.23 -0.66
N LEU A 29 5.67 -0.32 0.38
CA LEU A 29 6.78 0.27 1.15
C LEU A 29 8.15 -0.31 0.78
N TYR A 30 8.24 -1.13 -0.27
CA TYR A 30 9.53 -1.67 -0.68
C TYR A 30 10.47 -0.57 -1.14
N GLU A 31 11.68 -0.49 -0.57
CA GLU A 31 12.65 0.57 -0.88
C GLU A 31 13.04 0.63 -2.36
N PHE A 32 13.06 -0.52 -3.04
CA PHE A 32 13.37 -0.62 -4.47
C PHE A 32 12.22 -0.17 -5.38
N ASN A 33 10.98 -0.15 -4.87
CA ASN A 33 9.79 0.24 -5.61
C ASN A 33 8.64 0.70 -4.68
N PRO A 34 8.79 1.86 -4.03
CA PRO A 34 7.74 2.44 -3.21
C PRO A 34 6.60 2.92 -4.13
N SER A 35 5.35 2.60 -3.82
CA SER A 35 4.22 2.99 -4.68
C SER A 35 2.90 3.17 -3.93
N VAL A 36 2.03 4.01 -4.49
CA VAL A 36 0.60 4.07 -4.15
C VAL A 36 -0.19 3.79 -5.41
N GLU A 37 -0.94 2.70 -5.41
CA GLU A 37 -1.68 2.23 -6.58
C GLU A 37 -3.17 2.13 -6.27
N ARG A 38 -4.00 2.23 -7.32
CA ARG A 38 -5.43 1.97 -7.25
C ARG A 38 -5.81 1.06 -8.41
N THR A 39 -6.37 -0.09 -8.10
CA THR A 39 -6.80 -1.07 -9.11
C THR A 39 -8.16 -1.66 -8.73
N THR A 40 -8.73 -2.47 -9.62
CA THR A 40 -9.95 -3.24 -9.33
C THR A 40 -9.64 -4.28 -8.26
N TYR A 41 -10.52 -4.39 -7.27
CA TYR A 41 -10.41 -5.39 -6.22
C TYR A 41 -10.73 -6.77 -6.81
N ASP A 42 -9.78 -7.70 -6.68
CA ASP A 42 -9.94 -9.12 -7.00
C ASP A 42 -9.67 -9.93 -5.73
N ASP A 43 -10.57 -10.84 -5.36
CA ASP A 43 -10.39 -11.72 -4.20
C ASP A 43 -9.13 -12.61 -4.33
N LYS A 44 -8.68 -12.87 -5.57
CA LYS A 44 -7.40 -13.55 -5.82
C LYS A 44 -6.20 -12.75 -5.33
N LEU A 45 -6.30 -11.41 -5.32
CA LEU A 45 -5.22 -10.51 -4.91
C LEU A 45 -4.91 -10.68 -3.41
N LEU A 46 -5.95 -10.79 -2.57
CA LEU A 46 -5.77 -11.06 -1.14
C LEU A 46 -5.28 -12.49 -0.87
N SER A 47 -5.81 -13.45 -1.62
CA SER A 47 -5.50 -14.87 -1.45
C SER A 47 -4.05 -15.20 -1.85
N ALA A 48 -3.55 -14.57 -2.92
CA ALA A 48 -2.19 -14.80 -3.42
C ALA A 48 -1.11 -14.15 -2.54
N LEU A 49 -1.44 -13.06 -1.84
CA LEU A 49 -0.49 -12.27 -1.04
C LEU A 49 -0.48 -12.64 0.45
N GLU A 50 -1.15 -13.74 0.81
CA GLU A 50 -1.33 -14.21 2.20
C GLU A 50 -1.72 -13.04 3.13
N CYS A 51 -2.69 -12.22 2.74
CA CYS A 51 -3.03 -11.01 3.47
C CYS A 51 -3.69 -11.31 4.83
N THR A 52 -3.35 -10.50 5.83
CA THR A 52 -3.99 -10.50 7.16
C THR A 52 -4.72 -9.19 7.39
N PRO A 53 -5.84 -9.18 8.13
CA PRO A 53 -6.53 -7.94 8.47
C PRO A 53 -5.60 -6.99 9.24
N CYS A 54 -5.72 -5.69 8.98
CA CYS A 54 -5.08 -4.65 9.80
C CYS A 54 -6.09 -3.56 10.16
N ASP A 55 -5.69 -2.63 11.03
CA ASP A 55 -6.49 -1.45 11.33
C ASP A 55 -6.20 -0.30 10.33
N GLU A 56 -7.06 0.71 10.37
CA GLU A 56 -6.96 1.90 9.53
C GLU A 56 -5.71 2.72 9.85
N ALA A 57 -5.32 2.80 11.13
CA ALA A 57 -4.13 3.53 11.56
C ALA A 57 -2.86 2.98 10.89
N SER A 58 -2.68 1.66 10.92
CA SER A 58 -1.56 0.97 10.27
C SER A 58 -1.49 1.24 8.76
N PHE A 59 -2.66 1.29 8.10
CA PHE A 59 -2.74 1.61 6.67
C PHE A 59 -2.33 3.08 6.40
N ASN A 60 -2.83 4.00 7.22
CA ASN A 60 -2.53 5.43 7.07
C ASN A 60 -1.05 5.73 7.34
N ASP A 61 -0.46 5.09 8.35
CA ASP A 61 0.97 5.22 8.66
C ASP A 61 1.83 4.73 7.47
N ALA A 62 1.49 3.57 6.90
CA ALA A 62 2.16 3.07 5.70
C ALA A 62 2.00 4.04 4.52
N GLN A 63 0.82 4.63 4.36
CA GLN A 63 0.59 5.61 3.31
C GLN A 63 1.43 6.89 3.49
N GLU A 64 1.54 7.40 4.71
CA GLU A 64 2.40 8.55 4.99
C GLU A 64 3.87 8.21 4.73
N GLN A 65 4.30 7.02 5.16
CA GLN A 65 5.67 6.57 4.98
C GLN A 65 6.04 6.45 3.49
N VAL A 66 5.18 5.86 2.64
CA VAL A 66 5.46 5.76 1.21
C VAL A 66 5.50 7.15 0.54
N ILE A 67 4.62 8.07 0.95
CA ILE A 67 4.63 9.45 0.42
C ILE A 67 5.94 10.14 0.76
N ARG A 68 6.43 9.99 2.01
CA ARG A 68 7.73 10.53 2.41
C ARG A 68 8.88 9.93 1.59
N ILE A 69 8.88 8.61 1.38
CA ILE A 69 9.91 7.95 0.55
C ILE A 69 9.90 8.51 -0.87
N LEU A 70 8.72 8.64 -1.48
CA LEU A 70 8.55 9.16 -2.84
C LEU A 70 9.01 10.63 -2.96
N GLN A 71 8.65 11.48 -1.99
CA GLN A 71 9.07 12.88 -1.94
C GLN A 71 10.59 13.05 -1.74
N LEU A 72 11.20 12.20 -0.92
CA LEU A 72 12.67 12.17 -0.75
C LEU A 72 13.38 11.69 -2.02
N GLY A 73 12.78 10.74 -2.75
CA GLY A 73 13.26 10.27 -4.05
C GLY A 73 13.28 11.38 -5.10
N GLU A 74 12.26 12.24 -5.15
CA GLU A 74 12.23 13.41 -6.04
C GLU A 74 13.31 14.44 -5.70
N ALA A 75 13.54 14.71 -4.42
CA ALA A 75 14.62 15.60 -3.98
C ALA A 75 16.02 15.04 -4.30
N GLY A 76 16.19 13.72 -4.22
CA GLY A 76 17.43 13.02 -4.61
C GLY A 76 17.69 13.03 -6.12
N TRP A 77 16.64 12.88 -6.95
CA TRP A 77 16.75 12.96 -8.41
C TRP A 77 17.01 14.37 -8.93
N ALA A 78 16.47 15.40 -8.27
CA ALA A 78 16.76 16.79 -8.63
C ALA A 78 18.23 17.18 -8.36
N ALA A 79 18.84 16.65 -7.28
CA ALA A 79 20.22 16.94 -6.90
C ALA A 79 21.28 16.31 -7.82
N GLN A 80 20.93 15.31 -8.62
CA GLN A 80 21.86 14.64 -9.55
C GLN A 80 21.88 15.27 -10.97
N ARG A 81 21.10 16.33 -11.21
CA ARG A 81 21.09 17.08 -12.49
C ARG A 81 21.63 18.51 -12.39
N ALA A 82 22.11 18.94 -11.23
CA ALA A 82 22.73 20.25 -11.02
C ALA A 82 24.25 20.19 -11.26
#